data_AF-A0A081RQH7-F1
#
_entry.id   AF-A0A081RQH7-F1
#
_cell.length_a   1.000
_cell.length_b   1.000
_cell.length_c   1.000
_cell.angle_alpha   90.00
_cell.angle_beta   90.00
_cell.angle_gamma   90.00
#
_symmetry.space_group_name_H-M   'P 1'
#
loop_
_entity.id
_entity.type
_entity.pdbx_description
1 polymer ?
#
loop_
_entity_poly.entity_id
_entity_poly.type
_entity_poly.pdbx_seq_one_letter_code
_entity_poly.pdbx_strand_id
1 'polypeptide(L)'
;MLKNEEITKTFQFLEDGKITKESVEIIFENIMNGKSHTIEEAMNNTSIETIDESELESICQEIVEKNKKIIENQKERAIGPLMGIAMKELRGKASGETINKLLLKNIKNKLENN
;
A
#
# COMPACT_ATOMS: atom_id res chain seq x y z
N MET A 1 13.98 5.77 21.22
CA MET A 1 13.15 7.00 21.09
C MET A 1 13.41 7.59 19.72
N LEU A 2 12.38 8.06 19.02
CA LEU A 2 12.49 8.64 17.69
C LEU A 2 13.27 9.96 17.75
N LYS A 3 14.39 10.06 17.03
CA LYS A 3 15.25 11.26 17.01
C LYS A 3 14.76 12.26 15.97
N ASN A 4 14.96 13.55 16.20
CA ASN A 4 14.58 14.61 15.24
C ASN A 4 15.21 14.40 13.86
N GLU A 5 16.46 13.94 13.81
CA GLU A 5 17.17 13.62 12.56
C GLU A 5 16.40 12.57 11.74
N GLU A 6 15.91 11.50 12.38
CA GLU A 6 15.12 10.45 11.72
C GLU A 6 13.75 10.95 11.27
N ILE A 7 13.13 11.85 12.03
CA ILE A 7 11.86 12.49 11.64
C ILE A 7 12.05 13.31 10.37
N THR A 8 13.04 14.21 10.35
CA THR A 8 13.34 15.06 9.18
C THR A 8 13.66 14.20 7.97
N LYS A 9 14.50 13.17 8.14
CA LYS A 9 14.89 12.26 7.06
C LYS A 9 13.72 11.47 6.49
N THR A 10 12.76 11.07 7.34
CA THR A 10 11.53 10.41 6.89
C THR A 10 10.71 11.30 5.97
N PHE A 11 10.53 12.57 6.32
CA PHE A 11 9.82 13.50 5.44
C PHE A 11 10.60 13.83 4.17
N GLN A 12 11.94 13.88 4.21
CA GLN A 12 12.76 14.00 2.99
C GLN A 12 12.55 12.80 2.06
N PHE A 13 12.52 11.57 2.60
CA PHE A 13 12.30 10.38 1.78
C PHE A 13 10.89 10.34 1.19
N LEU A 14 9.91 10.88 1.92
CA LEU A 14 8.55 11.05 1.41
C LEU A 14 8.49 12.07 0.27
N GLU A 15 9.18 13.21 0.41
CA GLU A 15 9.28 14.24 -0.63
C GLU A 15 9.99 13.72 -1.89
N ASP A 16 11.08 12.95 -1.70
CA ASP A 16 11.83 12.30 -2.78
C ASP A 16 11.06 11.14 -3.44
N GLY A 17 9.89 10.74 -2.93
CA GLY A 17 9.10 9.61 -3.43
C GLY A 17 9.70 8.23 -3.14
N LYS A 18 10.69 8.14 -2.24
CA LYS A 18 11.33 6.88 -1.82
C LYS A 18 10.44 6.03 -0.92
N ILE A 19 9.49 6.67 -0.22
CA ILE A 19 8.50 6.01 0.63
C ILE A 19 7.11 6.57 0.34
N THR A 20 6.08 5.81 0.71
CA THR A 20 4.69 6.27 0.62
C THR A 20 4.26 6.96 1.91
N LYS A 21 3.11 7.63 1.89
CA LYS A 21 2.55 8.29 3.08
C LYS A 21 2.24 7.25 4.18
N GLU A 22 1.74 6.10 3.76
CA GLU A 22 1.39 4.98 4.64
C GLU A 22 2.63 4.35 5.30
N SER A 23 3.79 4.42 4.65
CA SER A 23 5.06 3.93 5.19
C SER A 23 5.58 4.74 6.38
N VAL A 24 5.22 6.03 6.48
CA VAL A 24 5.69 6.90 7.58
C VAL A 24 5.26 6.34 8.93
N GLU A 25 3.99 5.94 9.06
CA GLU A 25 3.46 5.35 10.29
C GLU A 25 4.18 4.05 10.65
N ILE A 26 4.44 3.20 9.64
CA ILE A 26 5.09 1.90 9.82
C ILE A 26 6.55 2.08 10.27
N ILE A 27 7.26 3.01 9.65
CA ILE A 27 8.66 3.36 9.99
C ILE A 27 8.74 3.86 11.42
N PHE A 28 7.89 4.82 11.79
CA PHE A 28 7.88 5.38 13.13
C PHE A 28 7.51 4.34 14.19
N GLU A 29 6.50 3.52 13.92
CA GLU A 29 6.13 2.42 14.82
C GLU A 29 7.31 1.46 15.03
N ASN A 30 8.04 1.11 13.97
CA ASN A 30 9.18 0.22 14.05
C ASN A 30 10.31 0.79 14.93
N ILE A 31 10.66 2.06 14.74
CA ILE A 31 11.69 2.75 15.54
C ILE A 31 11.25 2.95 16.99
N MET A 32 10.00 3.36 17.20
CA MET A 32 9.46 3.59 18.55
C MET A 32 9.35 2.31 19.37
N ASN A 33 9.09 1.18 18.72
CA ASN A 33 9.12 -0.14 19.35
C ASN A 33 10.53 -0.72 19.53
N GLY A 34 11.58 0.03 19.20
CA GLY A 34 12.97 -0.38 19.39
C GLY A 34 13.44 -1.49 18.44
N LYS A 35 12.70 -1.73 17.34
CA LYS A 35 13.07 -2.72 16.31
C LYS A 35 14.14 -2.17 15.35
N SER A 36 14.22 -0.84 15.23
CA SER A 36 15.20 -0.12 14.42
C SER A 36 15.64 1.17 15.10
N HIS A 37 16.82 1.66 14.74
CA HIS A 37 17.41 2.91 15.24
C HIS A 37 17.43 4.01 14.17
N THR A 38 17.35 3.63 12.90
CA THR A 38 17.33 4.53 11.74
C THR A 38 16.16 4.23 10.81
N ILE A 39 15.81 5.19 9.96
CA ILE A 39 14.82 5.00 8.89
C ILE A 39 15.23 3.86 7.95
N GLU A 40 16.50 3.77 7.56
CA GLU A 40 16.96 2.70 6.66
C GLU A 40 16.79 1.32 7.28
N GLU A 41 17.14 1.16 8.57
CA GLU A 41 16.89 -0.09 9.29
C GLU A 41 15.38 -0.40 9.35
N ALA A 42 14.55 0.61 9.61
CA ALA A 42 13.10 0.45 9.66
C ALA A 42 12.53 0.01 8.30
N MET A 43 12.96 0.63 7.19
CA MET A 43 12.53 0.26 5.84
C MET A 43 12.89 -1.20 5.51
N ASN A 44 14.14 -1.61 5.81
CA ASN A 44 14.58 -2.99 5.62
C ASN A 44 13.78 -3.98 6.47
N ASN A 45 13.50 -3.63 7.73
CA ASN A 45 12.79 -4.50 8.67
C ASN A 45 11.28 -4.62 8.41
N THR A 46 10.70 -3.73 7.61
CA THR A 46 9.25 -3.65 7.37
C THR A 46 8.86 -4.06 5.97
N SER A 47 9.81 -4.50 5.15
CA SER A 47 9.60 -4.83 3.74
C SER A 47 8.89 -3.71 2.98
N ILE A 48 9.16 -2.45 3.37
CA ILE A 48 8.77 -1.25 2.63
C ILE A 48 9.74 -1.13 1.47
N GLU A 49 9.65 -2.08 0.55
CA GLU A 49 10.23 -1.97 -0.77
C GLU A 49 9.12 -1.51 -1.69
N THR A 50 9.40 -0.47 -2.48
CA THR A 50 8.52 -0.04 -3.55
C THR A 50 8.42 -1.18 -4.56
N ILE A 51 7.22 -1.75 -4.68
CA ILE A 51 6.92 -2.72 -5.73
C ILE A 51 6.83 -2.01 -7.08
N ASP A 52 7.16 -2.70 -8.15
CA ASP A 52 7.00 -2.14 -9.49
C ASP A 52 5.52 -2.07 -9.91
N GLU A 53 5.24 -1.24 -10.91
CA GLU A 53 3.86 -1.00 -11.37
C GLU A 53 3.19 -2.27 -11.94
N SER A 54 3.97 -3.17 -12.55
CA SER A 54 3.45 -4.40 -13.14
C SER A 54 3.09 -5.45 -12.09
N GLU A 55 3.92 -5.59 -11.06
CA GLU A 55 3.64 -6.42 -9.89
C GLU A 55 2.41 -5.89 -9.14
N LEU A 56 2.34 -4.58 -8.91
CA LEU A 56 1.18 -3.95 -8.29
C LEU A 56 -0.12 -4.20 -9.09
N GLU A 57 -0.08 -4.02 -10.41
CA GLU A 57 -1.24 -4.29 -11.28
C GLU A 57 -1.67 -5.77 -11.21
N SER A 58 -0.71 -6.70 -11.21
CA SER A 58 -0.95 -8.14 -11.07
C SER A 58 -1.65 -8.49 -9.76
N ILE A 59 -1.15 -7.98 -8.62
CA ILE A 59 -1.75 -8.22 -7.30
C ILE A 59 -3.18 -7.64 -7.25
N CYS A 60 -3.38 -6.43 -7.76
CA CYS A 60 -4.71 -5.83 -7.84
C CYS A 60 -5.69 -6.65 -8.70
N GLN A 61 -5.24 -7.19 -9.83
CA GLN A 61 -6.02 -8.10 -10.68
C GLN A 61 -6.39 -9.38 -9.92
N GLU A 62 -5.42 -9.99 -9.22
CA GLU A 62 -5.64 -11.21 -8.46
C GLU A 62 -6.66 -11.00 -7.32
N ILE A 63 -6.58 -9.87 -6.61
CA ILE A 63 -7.57 -9.50 -5.58
C ILE A 63 -8.98 -9.40 -6.19
N VAL A 64 -9.13 -8.77 -7.34
CA VAL A 64 -10.41 -8.66 -8.06
C VAL A 64 -10.93 -10.05 -8.46
N GLU A 65 -10.07 -10.88 -9.04
CA GLU A 65 -10.45 -12.23 -9.50
C GLU A 65 -10.82 -13.17 -8.33
N LYS A 66 -10.14 -13.08 -7.19
CA LYS A 66 -10.48 -13.88 -5.99
C LYS A 66 -11.79 -13.43 -5.33
N ASN A 67 -12.20 -12.17 -5.53
CA ASN A 67 -13.34 -11.56 -4.84
C ASN A 67 -14.54 -11.26 -5.76
N LYS A 68 -14.68 -11.98 -6.87
CA LYS A 68 -15.78 -11.81 -7.86
C LYS A 68 -17.17 -11.72 -7.24
N LYS A 69 -17.48 -12.57 -6.27
CA LYS A 69 -18.79 -12.57 -5.60
C LYS A 69 -19.11 -11.24 -4.90
N ILE A 70 -18.10 -10.57 -4.34
CA ILE A 70 -18.27 -9.25 -3.72
C ILE A 70 -18.58 -8.21 -4.81
N ILE A 71 -17.88 -8.28 -5.95
CA ILE A 71 -18.08 -7.39 -7.09
C ILE A 71 -19.45 -7.61 -7.74
N GLU A 72 -19.90 -8.85 -7.89
CA GLU A 72 -21.22 -9.16 -8.45
C GLU A 72 -22.35 -8.56 -7.58
N ASN A 73 -22.23 -8.70 -6.26
CA ASN A 73 -23.24 -8.24 -5.31
C ASN A 73 -23.21 -6.72 -5.06
N GLN A 74 -22.02 -6.11 -5.01
CA GLN A 74 -21.86 -4.71 -4.62
C GLN A 74 -21.53 -3.78 -5.79
N LYS A 75 -21.21 -4.33 -6.96
CA LYS A 75 -20.79 -3.60 -8.17
C LYS A 75 -19.62 -2.67 -7.83
N GLU A 76 -19.67 -1.40 -8.25
CA GLU A 76 -18.63 -0.41 -7.95
C GLU A 76 -18.41 -0.20 -6.45
N ARG A 77 -19.43 -0.43 -5.61
CA ARG A 77 -19.30 -0.31 -4.14
C ARG A 77 -18.39 -1.37 -3.53
N ALA A 78 -17.99 -2.40 -4.28
CA ALA A 78 -17.00 -3.38 -3.87
C ALA A 78 -15.61 -2.77 -3.62
N ILE A 79 -15.35 -1.53 -4.07
CA ILE A 79 -14.08 -0.84 -3.86
C ILE A 79 -13.69 -0.78 -2.37
N GLY A 80 -14.63 -0.51 -1.46
CA GLY A 80 -14.34 -0.42 -0.03
C GLY A 80 -13.80 -1.73 0.56
N PRO A 81 -14.56 -2.85 0.45
CA PRO A 81 -14.07 -4.16 0.88
C PRO A 81 -12.75 -4.58 0.22
N LEU A 82 -12.62 -4.39 -1.09
CA LEU A 82 -11.40 -4.76 -1.83
C LEU A 82 -10.19 -3.90 -1.44
N MET A 83 -10.40 -2.61 -1.17
CA MET A 83 -9.37 -1.74 -0.63
C MET A 83 -8.88 -2.26 0.73
N GLY A 84 -9.78 -2.71 1.60
CA GLY A 84 -9.40 -3.32 2.88
C GLY A 84 -8.57 -4.60 2.72
N ILE A 85 -8.81 -5.39 1.69
CA ILE A 85 -7.99 -6.58 1.35
C ILE A 85 -6.64 -6.14 0.81
N ALA A 86 -6.62 -5.22 -0.16
CA ALA A 86 -5.38 -4.72 -0.76
C ALA A 86 -4.47 -4.04 0.26
N MET A 87 -5.02 -3.23 1.17
CA MET A 87 -4.24 -2.60 2.24
C MET A 87 -3.60 -3.61 3.21
N LYS A 88 -4.14 -4.81 3.38
CA LYS A 88 -3.46 -5.82 4.21
C LYS A 88 -2.18 -6.35 3.57
N GLU A 89 -2.11 -6.31 2.24
CA GLU A 89 -1.03 -6.90 1.46
C GLU A 89 -0.02 -5.87 0.93
N LEU A 90 -0.51 -4.68 0.59
CA LEU A 90 0.19 -3.65 -0.17
C LEU A 90 0.47 -2.36 0.64
N ARG A 91 -0.05 -2.24 1.87
CA ARG A 91 0.19 -1.03 2.69
C ARG A 91 1.69 -0.85 2.91
N GLY A 92 2.17 0.36 2.63
CA GLY A 92 3.58 0.72 2.68
C GLY A 92 4.38 0.38 1.42
N LYS A 93 3.90 -0.53 0.57
CA LYS A 93 4.59 -0.92 -0.68
C LYS A 93 4.20 -0.06 -1.88
N ALA A 94 2.96 0.43 -1.89
CA ALA A 94 2.45 1.36 -2.88
C ALA A 94 1.49 2.36 -2.24
N SER A 95 1.26 3.51 -2.90
CA SER A 95 0.37 4.54 -2.37
C SER A 95 -1.09 4.04 -2.40
N GLY A 96 -1.87 4.40 -1.38
CA GLY A 96 -3.29 4.07 -1.35
C GLY A 96 -4.06 4.62 -2.55
N GLU A 97 -3.63 5.76 -3.09
CA GLU A 97 -4.20 6.36 -4.29
C GLU A 97 -3.98 5.49 -5.54
N THR A 98 -2.75 5.03 -5.76
CA THR A 98 -2.41 4.14 -6.89
C THR A 98 -3.18 2.83 -6.81
N ILE A 99 -3.23 2.23 -5.61
CA ILE A 99 -3.96 0.99 -5.36
C ILE A 99 -5.46 1.17 -5.64
N ASN A 100 -6.05 2.25 -5.13
CA ASN A 100 -7.46 2.57 -5.38
C ASN A 100 -7.77 2.74 -6.88
N LYS A 101 -6.90 3.46 -7.60
CA LYS A 101 -7.03 3.65 -9.06
C LYS A 101 -7.01 2.32 -9.82
N LEU A 102 -6.08 1.44 -9.48
CA LEU A 102 -5.96 0.12 -10.13
C LEU A 102 -7.14 -0.80 -9.78
N LEU A 103 -7.58 -0.82 -8.52
CA LEU A 103 -8.75 -1.60 -8.12
C LEU A 103 -10.01 -1.12 -8.85
N LEU A 104 -10.26 0.20 -8.93
CA LEU A 104 -11.40 0.74 -9.66
C LEU A 104 -11.38 0.36 -11.15
N LYS A 105 -10.22 0.49 -11.80
CA LYS A 105 -10.03 0.06 -13.20
C LYS A 105 -10.39 -1.43 -13.37
N ASN A 106 -9.84 -2.29 -12.52
CA ASN A 106 -10.05 -3.74 -12.62
C ASN A 106 -11.48 -4.17 -12.27
N ILE A 107 -12.12 -3.55 -11.27
CA ILE A 107 -13.53 -3.77 -10.93
C ILE A 107 -14.41 -3.40 -12.12
N LYS A 108 -14.18 -2.24 -12.74
CA LYS A 108 -14.95 -1.78 -13.90
C LYS A 108 -14.80 -2.74 -15.08
N ASN A 109 -13.57 -3.10 -15.44
CA ASN A 109 -13.30 -4.10 -16.47
C ASN A 109 -14.00 -5.42 -16.17
N LYS A 110 -14.06 -5.84 -14.91
CA LYS A 110 -14.74 -7.08 -14.52
C LYS A 110 -16.25 -7.02 -14.71
N LEU A 111 -16.85 -5.86 -14.45
CA LEU A 111 -18.28 -5.63 -14.62
C LEU A 111 -18.70 -5.48 -16.09
N GLU A 112 -17.82 -4.96 -16.96
CA GLU A 112 -18.07 -4.83 -18.40
C GLU A 112 -17.94 -6.15 -19.16
N ASN A 113 -17.11 -7.08 -18.65
CA ASN A 113 -16.87 -8.41 -19.24
C ASN A 113 -17.80 -9.52 -18.69
N ASN A 114 -18.77 -9.18 -17.84
CA ASN A 114 -19.76 -10.08 -17.24
C ASN A 114 -21.14 -9.82 -17.84
#